data_AF-A0A5K7S3R1-F1
#
_entry.id   AF-A0A5K7S3R1-F1
#
_cell.length_a   1.000
_cell.length_b   1.000
_cell.length_c   1.000
_cell.angle_alpha   90.00
_cell.angle_beta   90.00
_cell.angle_gamma   90.00
#
_symmetry.space_group_name_H-M   'P 1'
#
loop_
_entity.id
_entity.type
_entity.pdbx_description
1 polymer ?
#
loop_
_entity_poly.entity_id
_entity_poly.type
_entity_poly.pdbx_seq_one_letter_code
_entity_poly.pdbx_strand_id
1 'polypeptide(L)' 'MTKKYSGISEDFFYEYFANREIAHAIKIKNTKKYGIPLSIKDDFNVVPPQSYVYL' A
#
# COMPACT_ATOMS: atom_id res chain seq x y z
N MET A 1 -17.52 5.12 0.12
CA MET A 1 -17.24 3.92 -0.71
C MET A 1 -15.86 3.32 -0.42
N THR A 2 -14.80 4.11 -0.25
CA THR A 2 -13.42 3.63 0.00
C THR A 2 -13.28 2.64 1.16
N LYS A 3 -13.96 2.87 2.30
CA LYS A 3 -13.96 1.98 3.48
C LYS A 3 -14.29 0.52 3.17
N LYS A 4 -15.12 0.24 2.16
CA LYS A 4 -15.51 -1.14 1.80
C LYS A 4 -14.44 -1.88 0.99
N TYR A 5 -13.48 -1.16 0.41
CA TYR A 5 -12.50 -1.69 -0.53
C TYR A 5 -11.04 -1.45 -0.08
N SER A 6 -10.84 -0.96 1.15
CA SER A 6 -9.50 -0.68 1.69
C SER A 6 -8.75 -1.94 2.14
N GLY A 7 -9.45 -3.06 2.35
CA GLY A 7 -8.85 -4.31 2.78
C GLY A 7 -8.33 -4.32 4.23
N ILE A 8 -8.72 -3.32 5.03
CA ILE A 8 -8.35 -3.17 6.45
C ILE A 8 -9.59 -2.91 7.31
N SER A 9 -9.50 -3.21 8.61
CA SER A 9 -10.56 -2.90 9.57
C SER A 9 -10.65 -1.39 9.85
N GLU A 10 -11.81 -0.97 10.35
CA GLU A 10 -12.05 0.42 10.75
C GLU A 10 -11.16 0.84 11.92
N ASP A 11 -11.02 -0.01 12.94
CA ASP A 11 -10.17 0.28 14.11
C ASP A 11 -8.71 0.49 13.70
N PHE A 12 -8.19 -0.37 12.81
CA PHE A 12 -6.83 -0.22 12.28
C PHE A 12 -6.66 1.08 11.50
N PHE A 13 -7.68 1.47 10.72
CA PHE A 13 -7.66 2.75 10.01
C PHE A 13 -7.58 3.93 10.99
N TYR A 14 -8.42 3.95 12.03
CA TYR A 14 -8.41 5.03 13.01
C TYR A 14 -7.13 5.08 13.82
N GLU A 15 -6.56 3.93 14.20
CA GLU A 15 -5.26 3.87 14.87
C GLU A 15 -4.14 4.44 14.00
N TYR A 16 -4.07 4.03 12.72
CA TYR A 16 -3.04 4.49 11.80
C TYR A 16 -3.10 6.01 11.52
N PHE A 17 -4.30 6.60 11.53
CA PHE A 17 -4.53 8.03 11.29
C PHE A 17 -4.83 8.85 12.56
N ALA A 18 -4.69 8.30 13.77
CA ALA A 18 -5.14 8.92 15.02
C ALA A 18 -4.62 10.34 15.27
N ASN A 19 -3.43 10.67 14.74
CA ASN A 19 -2.79 11.97 14.86
C ASN A 19 -2.59 12.68 13.51
N ARG A 20 -3.43 12.37 12.51
CA ARG A 20 -3.34 12.93 11.16
C ARG A 20 -4.69 13.47 10.73
N GLU A 21 -4.74 14.77 10.43
CA GLU A 21 -5.97 15.42 9.93
C GLU A 21 -6.26 15.11 8.45
N ILE A 22 -5.22 14.72 7.69
CA ILE A 22 -5.31 14.49 6.24
C ILE A 22 -4.90 13.04 5.93
N ALA A 23 -5.74 12.37 5.14
CA ALA A 23 -5.48 11.05 4.60
C ALA A 23 -5.58 11.06 3.07
N HIS A 24 -4.79 10.20 2.41
CA HIS A 24 -4.79 10.05 0.95
C HIS A 24 -5.30 8.67 0.57
N ALA A 25 -6.15 8.60 -0.46
CA ALA A 25 -6.68 7.35 -1.00
C ALA A 25 -6.20 7.18 -2.44
N ILE A 26 -5.49 6.08 -2.71
CA ILE A 26 -5.05 5.70 -4.05
C ILE A 26 -6.02 4.64 -4.57
N LYS A 27 -6.73 4.95 -5.65
CA LYS A 27 -7.65 4.00 -6.30
C LYS A 27 -6.89 3.14 -7.31
N ILE A 28 -6.79 1.85 -7.04
CA ILE A 28 -6.23 0.87 -7.97
C ILE A 28 -7.34 0.38 -8.92
N LYS A 29 -7.09 0.42 -10.23
CA LYS A 29 -8.06 0.00 -11.27
C LYS A 29 -7.94 -1.49 -11.57
N ASN A 30 -6.85 -1.88 -12.23
CA ASN A 30 -6.59 -3.26 -12.63
C ASN A 30 -5.30 -3.73 -11.95
N THR A 31 -5.34 -4.90 -11.32
CA THR A 31 -4.17 -5.55 -10.74
C THR A 31 -3.72 -6.71 -11.62
N LYS A 32 -2.41 -6.87 -11.79
CA LYS A 32 -1.81 -8.03 -12.48
C LYS A 32 -1.01 -8.81 -11.46
N LYS A 33 -1.37 -10.08 -11.25
CA LYS A 33 -0.59 -10.98 -10.41
C LYS A 33 0.63 -11.49 -11.19
N TYR A 34 1.80 -11.44 -10.57
CA TYR A 34 3.01 -12.03 -11.15
C TYR A 34 2.93 -13.56 -11.06
N GLY A 35 3.40 -14.24 -12.13
CA GLY A 35 3.47 -15.71 -12.16
C GLY A 35 4.58 -16.26 -11.27
N ILE A 36 5.67 -15.50 -11.11
CA ILE A 36 6.79 -15.80 -10.22
C ILE A 36 6.92 -14.61 -9.26
N PRO A 37 7.02 -14.82 -7.94
CA PRO A 37 7.27 -13.75 -6.98
C PRO A 37 8.60 -13.03 -7.29
N LEU A 38 8.60 -11.71 -7.22
CA LEU A 38 9.80 -10.89 -7.35
C LEU A 38 10.31 -10.48 -5.96
N SER A 39 11.63 -10.49 -5.80
CA SER A 39 12.36 -10.00 -4.63
C SER A 39 12.74 -8.53 -4.83
N ILE A 40 12.32 -7.66 -3.91
CA ILE A 40 12.67 -6.23 -3.95
C ILE A 40 14.20 -6.04 -3.92
N LYS A 41 14.89 -6.90 -3.18
CA LYS A 41 16.35 -6.85 -3.07
C LYS A 41 17.04 -7.41 -4.30
N ASP A 42 16.63 -8.59 -4.78
CA ASP A 42 17.38 -9.29 -5.83
C ASP A 42 17.04 -8.78 -7.23
N ASP A 43 15.77 -8.42 -7.49
CA ASP A 43 15.33 -7.98 -8.82
C ASP A 43 15.48 -6.48 -9.04
N PHE A 44 15.45 -5.68 -7.97
CA PHE A 44 15.47 -4.21 -8.06
C PHE A 44 16.66 -3.57 -7.33
N ASN A 45 17.41 -4.31 -6.51
CA ASN A 45 18.48 -3.78 -5.65
C ASN A 45 18.02 -2.61 -4.76
N VAL A 46 16.77 -2.66 -4.28
CA VAL A 46 16.18 -1.66 -3.40
C VAL A 46 15.86 -2.28 -2.03
N VAL A 47 15.82 -1.45 -0.99
CA VAL A 47 15.34 -1.83 0.35
C VAL A 47 13.86 -1.43 0.47
N PRO A 48 13.00 -2.24 1.12
CA PRO A 48 11.57 -1.92 1.25
C PRO A 48 11.33 -0.47 1.72
N PRO A 49 10.71 0.39 0.89
CA PRO A 49 10.49 1.78 1.24
C PRO A 49 9.36 1.90 2.26
N GLN A 50 9.46 2.89 3.16
CA GLN A 50 8.39 3.21 4.10
C GLN A 50 7.19 3.88 3.40
N SER A 51 7.40 4.51 2.24
CA SER A 51 6.37 5.13 1.40
C SER A 51 6.38 4.54 -0.01
N TYR A 52 7.17 5.12 -0.93
CA TYR A 52 7.33 4.61 -2.29
C TYR A 52 8.73 4.96 -2.83
N VAL A 53 9.11 4.30 -3.93
CA VAL A 53 10.37 4.53 -4.66
C VAL A 53 10.08 4.55 -6.16
N TYR A 54 10.87 5.29 -6.92
CA TYR A 54 10.87 5.23 -8.37
C TYR A 54 11.85 4.15 -8.82
N LEU A 55 11.40 3.27 -9.74
CA LEU A 55 12.17 2.19 -10.33
C LEU A 55 12.64 2.58 -11.73
#